data_AF-A0A7J6V9E7-F1
#
_entry.id   AF-A0A7J6V9E7-F1
#
_cell.length_a   1.000
_cell.length_b   1.000
_cell.length_c   1.000
_cell.angle_alpha   90.00
_cell.angle_beta   90.00
_cell.angle_gamma   90.00
#
_symmetry.space_group_name_H-M   'P 1'
#
loop_
_entity.id
_entity.type
_entity.pdbx_description
1 polymer ?
#
loop_
_entity_poly.entity_id
_entity_poly.type
_entity_poly.pdbx_seq_one_letter_code
_entity_poly.pdbx_strand_id
1 'polypeptide(L)'
;TLMEDEPEKYQTHFCEYIKKGIEAEGIEELYKKVHAAIRADPTPKKSEKQPPKQHKRYNMKKLTYDERKNKLIERLNALNNAAGADDEDDDE
;
A
#
# COMPACT_ATOMS: atom_id res chain seq x y z
N THR A 1 15.79 -25.80 26.52
CA THR A 1 15.80 -25.18 25.17
C THR A 1 14.77 -24.06 25.14
N LEU A 2 14.82 -23.06 24.23
CA LEU A 2 13.83 -21.95 24.28
C LEU A 2 12.37 -22.44 24.27
N MET A 3 12.11 -23.59 23.65
CA MET A 3 10.81 -24.26 23.65
C MET A 3 10.36 -24.74 25.04
N GLU A 4 11.28 -25.17 25.90
CA GLU A 4 11.01 -25.72 27.25
C GLU A 4 11.16 -24.65 28.35
N ASP A 5 12.15 -23.77 28.21
CA ASP A 5 12.52 -22.79 29.24
C ASP A 5 11.57 -21.57 29.22
N GLU A 6 11.14 -21.14 28.02
CA GLU A 6 10.33 -19.93 27.83
C GLU A 6 9.34 -20.08 26.65
N PRO A 7 8.24 -20.83 26.84
CA PRO A 7 7.32 -21.17 25.74
C PRO A 7 6.66 -19.94 25.09
N GLU A 8 6.41 -18.87 25.85
CA GLU A 8 5.88 -17.61 25.30
C GLU A 8 6.87 -16.92 24.35
N LYS A 9 8.17 -16.91 24.70
CA LYS A 9 9.20 -16.35 23.82
C LYS A 9 9.41 -17.23 22.59
N TYR A 10 9.29 -18.55 22.73
CA TYR A 10 9.33 -19.46 21.59
C TYR A 10 8.18 -19.19 20.60
N GLN A 11 6.95 -19.05 21.09
CA GLN A 11 5.80 -18.76 20.23
C GLN A 11 5.92 -17.42 19.50
N THR A 12 6.46 -16.39 20.14
CA THR A 12 6.65 -15.07 19.53
C THR A 12 7.78 -15.06 18.51
N HIS A 13 8.95 -15.60 18.86
CA HIS A 13 10.12 -15.62 17.97
C HIS A 13 9.95 -16.57 16.77
N PHE A 14 9.28 -17.70 16.97
CA PHE A 14 9.11 -18.72 15.94
C PHE A 14 7.67 -18.79 15.41
N CYS A 15 6.88 -17.72 15.58
CA CYS A 15 5.48 -17.67 15.15
C CYS A 15 5.27 -18.08 13.68
N GLU A 16 6.12 -17.61 12.76
CA GLU A 16 6.03 -17.98 11.36
C GLU A 16 6.45 -19.42 11.08
N TYR A 17 7.45 -19.93 11.79
CA TYR A 17 7.91 -21.31 11.65
C TYR A 17 6.81 -22.27 12.11
N ILE A 18 6.17 -21.99 13.24
CA ILE A 18 5.01 -22.74 13.75
C ILE A 18 3.86 -22.69 12.73
N LYS A 19 3.52 -21.50 12.21
CA LYS A 19 2.47 -21.35 11.17
C LYS A 19 2.77 -22.12 9.89
N LYS A 20 4.04 -22.25 9.51
CA LYS A 20 4.50 -22.97 8.32
C LYS A 20 4.78 -24.46 8.59
N GLY A 21 4.62 -24.93 9.84
CA GLY A 21 4.89 -26.31 10.23
C GLY A 21 6.37 -26.71 10.13
N ILE A 22 7.28 -25.75 10.30
CA ILE A 22 8.73 -25.97 10.22
C ILE A 22 9.27 -26.16 11.64
N GLU A 23 9.70 -27.37 11.94
CA GLU A 23 10.34 -27.74 13.21
C GLU A 23 11.86 -27.61 13.14
N ALA A 24 12.52 -27.58 14.31
CA ALA A 24 13.97 -27.41 14.40
C ALA A 24 14.75 -28.47 13.62
N GLU A 25 14.29 -29.73 13.65
CA GLU A 25 14.93 -30.86 12.95
C GLU A 25 14.78 -30.77 11.43
N GLY A 26 13.68 -30.20 10.93
CA GLY A 26 13.39 -30.11 9.49
C GLY A 26 14.15 -29.01 8.74
N ILE A 27 14.80 -28.09 9.46
CA ILE A 27 15.49 -26.93 8.87
C ILE A 27 16.70 -27.36 8.02
N GLU A 28 17.47 -28.34 8.47
CA GLU A 28 18.67 -28.79 7.73
C GLU A 28 18.29 -29.41 6.38
N GLU A 29 17.29 -30.29 6.38
CA GLU A 29 16.79 -30.89 5.15
C GLU A 29 16.21 -29.85 4.19
N LEU A 30 15.48 -28.87 4.72
CA LEU A 30 14.92 -27.77 3.94
C LEU A 30 16.04 -27.02 3.20
N TYR A 31 17.11 -26.62 3.90
CA TYR A 31 18.22 -25.90 3.27
C TYR A 31 18.98 -26.75 2.23
N LYS A 32 19.19 -28.04 2.49
CA LYS A 32 19.79 -28.96 1.51
C LYS A 32 18.96 -29.04 0.23
N LYS A 33 17.63 -29.18 0.35
CA LYS A 33 16.69 -29.20 -0.78
C LYS A 33 16.69 -27.87 -1.54
N VAL A 34 16.68 -26.74 -0.83
CA VAL A 34 16.73 -25.39 -1.41
C VAL A 34 18.03 -25.16 -2.18
N HIS A 35 19.19 -25.53 -1.61
CA HIS A 35 20.47 -25.39 -2.30
C HIS A 35 20.56 -26.26 -3.56
N ALA A 36 20.02 -27.49 -3.53
CA ALA A 36 19.95 -28.32 -4.72
C ALA A 36 19.09 -27.67 -5.82
N ALA A 37 17.94 -27.11 -5.46
CA ALA A 37 17.05 -26.43 -6.40
C ALA A 37 17.68 -25.17 -7.03
N ILE A 38 18.36 -24.33 -6.23
CA ILE A 38 19.03 -23.11 -6.73
C ILE A 38 20.21 -23.47 -7.65
N ARG A 39 20.97 -24.54 -7.36
CA ARG A 39 22.05 -24.99 -8.25
C ARG A 39 21.53 -25.53 -9.57
N ALA A 40 20.36 -26.18 -9.56
CA ALA A 40 19.74 -26.71 -10.78
C ALA A 40 19.19 -25.60 -11.69
N ASP A 41 18.57 -24.57 -11.12
CA ASP A 41 18.10 -23.39 -11.86
C ASP A 41 18.55 -22.10 -11.16
N PRO A 42 19.74 -21.56 -11.54
CA PRO A 42 20.28 -20.36 -10.92
C PRO A 42 19.63 -19.07 -11.46
N THR A 43 18.69 -19.17 -12.41
CA THR A 43 18.15 -17.99 -13.08
C THR A 43 17.04 -17.33 -12.25
N PRO A 44 17.03 -15.99 -12.15
CA PRO A 44 15.98 -15.29 -11.42
C PRO A 44 14.66 -15.36 -12.21
N LYS A 45 13.64 -16.01 -11.62
CA LYS A 45 12.30 -16.07 -12.21
C LYS A 45 11.64 -14.70 -12.18
N LYS A 46 11.33 -14.17 -13.36
CA LYS A 46 10.55 -12.93 -13.51
C LYS A 46 9.10 -13.20 -13.11
N SER A 47 8.40 -12.16 -12.66
CA SER A 47 6.98 -12.26 -12.38
C SER A 47 6.20 -12.54 -13.67
N GLU A 48 5.39 -13.59 -13.65
CA GLU A 48 4.43 -13.90 -14.72
C GLU A 48 3.17 -13.03 -14.64
N LYS A 49 3.10 -12.12 -13.65
CA LYS A 49 1.97 -11.21 -13.50
C LYS A 49 1.87 -10.32 -14.73
N GLN A 50 0.76 -10.46 -15.44
CA GLN A 50 0.44 -9.59 -16.56
C GLN A 50 0.35 -8.13 -16.07
N PRO A 51 0.88 -7.17 -16.85
CA PRO A 51 0.71 -5.77 -16.52
C PRO A 51 -0.79 -5.45 -16.47
N PRO A 52 -1.23 -4.59 -15.53
CA PRO A 52 -2.63 -4.23 -15.43
C PRO A 52 -3.10 -3.60 -16.75
N LYS A 53 -4.27 -4.05 -17.25
CA LYS A 53 -4.85 -3.55 -18.51
C LYS A 53 -5.03 -2.03 -18.54
N GLN A 54 -5.28 -1.44 -17.38
CA GLN A 54 -5.37 0.00 -17.18
C GLN A 54 -4.58 0.39 -15.93
N HIS A 55 -3.80 1.46 -16.02
CA HIS A 55 -3.06 1.97 -14.89
C HIS A 55 -4.01 2.65 -13.89
N LYS A 56 -4.18 2.06 -12.71
CA LYS A 56 -4.95 2.66 -11.61
C LYS A 56 -4.22 3.90 -11.09
N ARG A 57 -4.79 5.10 -11.28
CA ARG A 57 -4.26 6.33 -10.68
C ARG A 57 -4.85 6.51 -9.29
N TYR A 58 -3.99 6.61 -8.29
CA TYR A 58 -4.39 6.94 -6.91
C TYR A 58 -4.43 8.45 -6.65
N ASN A 59 -3.70 9.23 -7.45
CA ASN A 59 -3.64 10.68 -7.35
C ASN A 59 -4.66 11.35 -8.27
N MET A 60 -5.20 12.48 -7.84
CA MET A 60 -6.10 13.31 -8.66
C MET A 60 -5.43 13.74 -9.98
N LYS A 61 -6.24 13.89 -11.03
CA LYS A 61 -5.78 14.40 -12.31
C LYS A 61 -5.39 15.88 -12.15
N LYS A 62 -4.27 16.28 -12.77
CA LYS A 62 -3.86 17.69 -12.79
C LYS A 62 -4.91 18.50 -13.54
N LEU A 63 -5.44 19.52 -12.88
CA LEU A 63 -6.39 20.46 -13.48
C LEU A 63 -5.74 21.17 -14.67
N THR A 64 -6.47 21.30 -15.77
CA THR A 64 -6.06 22.06 -16.94
C THR A 64 -6.11 23.56 -16.66
N TYR A 65 -5.63 24.38 -17.59
CA TYR A 65 -5.66 25.84 -17.42
C TYR A 65 -7.09 26.38 -17.40
N ASP A 66 -7.94 25.92 -18.32
CA ASP A 66 -9.33 26.38 -18.43
C ASP A 66 -10.15 25.97 -17.21
N GLU A 67 -9.99 24.74 -16.74
CA GLU A 67 -10.64 24.30 -15.50
C GLU A 67 -10.16 25.09 -14.27
N ARG A 68 -8.88 25.49 -14.21
CA ARG A 68 -8.38 26.41 -13.16
C ARG A 68 -9.03 27.79 -13.27
N LYS A 69 -9.18 28.32 -14.48
CA LYS A 69 -9.81 29.63 -14.74
C LYS A 69 -11.29 29.61 -14.36
N ASN A 70 -12.02 28.56 -14.75
CA ASN A 70 -13.43 28.40 -14.40
C ASN A 70 -13.62 28.31 -12.89
N LYS A 71 -12.79 27.52 -12.19
CA LYS A 71 -12.82 27.44 -10.73
C LYS A 71 -12.54 28.80 -10.06
N LEU A 72 -11.68 29.63 -10.66
CA LEU A 72 -11.44 30.98 -10.18
C LEU A 72 -12.65 31.88 -10.39
N ILE A 73 -13.27 31.84 -11.58
CA ILE A 73 -14.48 32.61 -11.90
C ILE A 73 -15.63 32.20 -10.96
N GLU A 74 -15.86 30.89 -10.77
CA GLU A 74 -16.86 30.37 -9.84
C GLU A 74 -16.62 30.88 -8.42
N ARG A 75 -15.35 30.89 -7.96
CA ARG A 75 -14.99 31.40 -6.64
C ARG A 75 -15.23 32.90 -6.51
N LEU A 76 -14.91 33.69 -7.53
CA LEU A 76 -15.13 35.14 -7.53
C LEU A 76 -16.62 35.48 -7.58
N ASN A 77 -17.40 34.78 -8.40
CA ASN A 77 -18.84 34.95 -8.46
C ASN A 77 -19.51 34.60 -7.12
N ALA A 78 -19.09 33.49 -6.49
CA ALA A 78 -19.57 33.12 -5.16
C ALA A 78 -19.23 34.19 -4.11
N LEU A 79 -18.02 34.76 -4.16
CA LEU A 79 -17.61 35.82 -3.24
C LEU A 79 -18.43 37.11 -3.45
N ASN A 80 -18.64 37.51 -4.71
CA ASN A 80 -19.41 38.71 -5.03
C ASN A 80 -20.89 38.55 -4.63
N ASN A 81 -21.48 37.36 -4.86
CA ASN A 81 -22.84 37.07 -4.41
C ASN A 81 -22.95 37.05 -2.88
N ALA A 82 -21.93 36.56 -2.17
CA ALA A 82 -21.92 36.55 -0.71
C ALA A 82 -21.74 37.97 -0.12
N ALA A 83 -20.95 38.82 -0.76
CA ALA A 83 -20.78 40.22 -0.33
C ALA A 83 -22.05 41.06 -0.57
N GLY A 84 -22.76 40.83 -1.69
CA GLY A 84 -24.03 41.53 -1.97
C GLY A 84 -25.19 41.10 -1.08
N ALA A 85 -25.10 39.96 -0.38
CA ALA A 85 -26.11 39.51 0.58
C ALA A 85 -25.95 40.12 1.97
N ASP A 86 -24.77 40.68 2.30
CA ASP A 86 -24.48 41.34 3.60
C ASP A 86 -24.89 42.83 3.58
N ASP A 87 -25.05 43.43 2.40
CA ASP A 87 -25.50 44.82 2.20
C ASP A 87 -27.04 44.97 2.11
N GLU A 88 -27.82 43.87 2.08
CA GLU A 88 -29.30 43.91 2.03
C GLU A 88 -29.98 43.83 3.40
N ASP A 89 -29.23 43.66 4.51
CA ASP A 89 -29.76 43.51 5.89
C ASP A 89 -29.61 44.78 6.77
N ASP A 90 -29.21 45.94 6.23
CA ASP A 90 -29.02 47.21 7.00
C ASP A 90 -30.07 48.31 6.65
N ASP A 91 -31.13 47.97 5.92
CA ASP A 91 -32.22 48.90 5.51
C ASP A 91 -33.64 48.41 5.93
N GLU A 92 -33.81 47.89 7.17
CA GLU A 92 -35.13 47.76 7.82
C GLU A 92 -35.17 48.25 9.27
#